data_AF-A0A842T7B8-F1
#
_entry.id   AF-A0A842T7B8-F1
#
_cell.length_a   1.000
_cell.length_b   1.000
_cell.length_c   1.000
_cell.angle_alpha   90.00
_cell.angle_beta   90.00
_cell.angle_gamma   90.00
#
_symmetry.space_group_name_H-M   'P 1'
#
loop_
_entity.id
_entity.type
_entity.pdbx_description
1 polymer ?
#
loop_
_entity_poly.entity_id
_entity_poly.type
_entity_poly.pdbx_seq_one_letter_code
_entity_poly.pdbx_strand_id
1 'polypeptide(L)' 'MEYRKDAHRVYSLMVHLISGVKSRQPVFIERIGIIEALKTKITELSENFEVKVVEIEWGMEHVHLFIDFSKAHVRYS' A
#
# COMPACT_ATOMS: atom_id res chain seq x y z
N MET A 1 -1.99 10.28 -16.48
CA MET A 1 -1.07 10.20 -15.32
C MET A 1 -0.97 11.60 -14.74
N GLU A 2 -1.47 11.81 -13.53
CA GLU A 2 -1.48 13.13 -12.88
C GLU A 2 -0.21 13.30 -12.04
N TYR A 3 0.48 14.43 -12.19
CA TYR A 3 1.69 14.75 -11.45
C TYR A 3 1.36 15.73 -10.32
N ARG A 4 1.91 15.50 -9.13
CA ARG A 4 1.89 16.52 -8.08
C ARG A 4 2.90 17.60 -8.39
N LYS A 5 2.51 18.85 -8.15
CA LYS A 5 3.35 20.03 -8.26
C LYS A 5 3.39 20.72 -6.91
N ASP A 6 4.57 20.78 -6.30
CA ASP A 6 4.87 21.69 -5.19
C ASP A 6 5.77 22.83 -5.72
N ALA A 7 6.11 23.81 -4.88
CA ALA A 7 6.84 25.03 -5.26
C ALA A 7 8.13 24.77 -6.07
N HIS A 8 8.84 23.67 -5.80
CA HIS A 8 10.13 23.36 -6.44
C HIS A 8 10.23 21.91 -6.95
N ARG A 9 9.11 21.17 -7.01
CA ARG A 9 9.14 19.78 -7.47
C ARG A 9 7.86 19.40 -8.19
N VAL A 10 8.02 18.67 -9.29
CA VAL A 10 6.93 18.00 -10.00
C VAL A 10 7.25 16.52 -9.97
N TYR A 11 6.39 15.72 -9.36
CA TYR A 11 6.67 14.31 -9.15
C TYR A 11 5.41 13.44 -9.22
N SER A 12 5.64 12.18 -9.58
CA SER A 12 4.71 11.07 -9.40
C SER A 12 5.54 9.93 -8.83
N LEU A 13 5.21 9.46 -7.63
CA LEU A 13 5.93 8.39 -6.96
C LEU A 13 4.98 7.22 -6.72
N MET A 14 5.09 6.21 -7.57
CA MET A 14 4.31 4.98 -7.47
C MET A 14 5.24 3.80 -7.16
N VAL A 15 4.86 2.95 -6.21
CA VAL A 15 5.67 1.83 -5.73
C VAL A 15 4.85 0.55 -5.79
N HIS A 16 5.47 -0.53 -6.26
CA HIS A 16 4.97 -1.88 -6.13
C HIS A 16 5.66 -2.57 -4.96
N LEU A 17 4.96 -2.70 -3.84
CA LEU A 17 5.45 -3.34 -2.62
C LEU A 17 4.90 -4.76 -2.54
N ILE A 18 5.80 -5.74 -2.43
CA ILE A 18 5.44 -7.15 -2.27
C ILE A 18 5.92 -7.62 -0.90
N SER A 19 5.01 -8.14 -0.09
CA SER A 19 5.32 -8.63 1.25
C SER A 19 4.88 -10.08 1.41
N GLY A 20 5.83 -10.94 1.78
CA GLY A 20 5.58 -12.34 2.09
C GLY A 20 5.35 -12.60 3.57
N VAL A 21 4.54 -13.61 3.88
CA VAL A 21 4.33 -14.10 5.24
C VAL A 21 5.57 -14.88 5.68
N LYS A 22 5.89 -14.83 6.98
CA LYS A 22 7.01 -15.58 7.56
C LYS A 22 6.91 -17.06 7.18
N SER A 23 8.02 -17.63 6.71
CA SER A 23 8.12 -19.01 6.22
C SER A 23 7.19 -19.34 5.03
N ARG A 24 6.66 -18.34 4.32
CA ARG A 24 5.77 -18.53 3.15
C ARG A 24 4.56 -19.42 3.45
N GLN A 25 4.03 -19.32 4.66
CA GLN A 25 2.84 -20.07 5.04
C GLN A 25 1.62 -19.54 4.27
N PRO A 26 0.79 -20.41 3.68
CA PRO A 26 -0.36 -20.01 2.88
C PRO A 26 -1.54 -19.62 3.78
N VAL A 27 -1.46 -18.44 4.40
CA VAL A 27 -2.43 -17.96 5.39
C VAL A 27 -3.53 -17.07 4.81
N PHE A 28 -3.37 -16.59 3.58
CA PHE A 28 -4.38 -15.78 2.88
C PHE A 28 -5.40 -16.69 2.19
N ILE A 29 -6.08 -17.48 3.00
CA ILE A 29 -7.18 -18.34 2.57
C ILE A 29 -8.48 -17.59 2.83
N GLU A 30 -9.39 -17.64 1.85
CA GLU A 30 -10.71 -17.04 2.00
C GLU A 30 -11.46 -17.56 3.24
N ARG A 31 -12.34 -16.73 3.81
CA ARG A 31 -13.25 -17.07 4.94
C ARG A 31 -12.61 -17.20 6.33
N ILE A 32 -11.30 -17.01 6.47
CA ILE A 32 -10.63 -16.93 7.79
C ILE A 32 -10.65 -15.49 8.35
N GLY A 33 -10.89 -14.49 7.51
CA GLY A 33 -10.99 -13.07 7.90
C GLY A 33 -9.65 -12.32 7.98
N ILE A 34 -8.52 -13.01 7.72
CA ILE A 34 -7.17 -12.40 7.74
C ILE A 34 -7.03 -11.32 6.66
N ILE A 35 -7.55 -11.60 5.46
CA ILE A 35 -7.49 -10.67 4.32
C ILE A 35 -8.23 -9.37 4.65
N GLU A 36 -9.41 -9.49 5.25
CA GLU A 36 -10.29 -8.39 5.63
C GLU A 36 -9.64 -7.56 6.73
N ALA A 37 -9.10 -8.20 7.77
CA ALA A 37 -8.38 -7.52 8.85
C ALA A 37 -7.17 -6.73 8.33
N LEU A 38 -6.38 -7.32 7.42
CA LEU A 38 -5.24 -6.62 6.83
C LEU A 38 -5.67 -5.51 5.87
N LYS A 39 -6.72 -5.70 5.06
CA LYS A 39 -7.30 -4.64 4.22
C LYS A 39 -7.70 -3.45 5.08
N THR A 40 -8.42 -3.66 6.18
CA THR A 40 -8.78 -2.59 7.13
C THR A 40 -7.53 -1.88 7.64
N LYS A 41 -6.50 -2.62 8.05
CA LYS A 41 -5.27 -2.01 8.56
C LYS A 41 -4.48 -1.23 7.50
N ILE A 42 -4.42 -1.75 6.28
CA ILE A 42 -3.79 -1.08 5.14
C ILE A 42 -4.54 0.23 4.82
N THR A 43 -5.87 0.22 4.84
CA THR A 43 -6.68 1.42 4.65
C THR A 43 -6.39 2.46 5.73
N GLU A 44 -6.45 2.07 7.01
CA GLU A 44 -6.13 2.96 8.14
C GLU A 44 -4.72 3.57 8.01
N LEU A 45 -3.72 2.75 7.64
CA LEU A 45 -2.36 3.23 7.41
C LEU A 45 -2.30 4.20 6.23
N SER A 46 -3.01 3.91 5.14
CA SER A 46 -3.00 4.76 3.95
C SER A 46 -3.54 6.15 4.24
N GLU A 47 -4.59 6.24 5.06
CA GLU A 47 -5.16 7.50 5.53
C GLU A 47 -4.18 8.24 6.43
N ASN A 48 -3.59 7.55 7.42
CA ASN A 48 -2.64 8.14 8.37
C ASN A 48 -1.37 8.69 7.71
N PHE A 49 -0.89 8.04 6.64
CA PHE A 49 0.28 8.46 5.89
C PHE A 49 -0.03 9.33 4.67
N GLU A 50 -1.31 9.64 4.44
CA GLU A 50 -1.79 10.42 3.28
C GLU A 50 -1.33 9.83 1.94
N VAL A 51 -1.26 8.50 1.83
CA VAL A 51 -0.92 7.78 0.59
C VAL A 51 -2.17 7.19 -0.05
N LYS A 52 -2.14 6.99 -1.36
CA LYS A 52 -3.23 6.33 -2.08
C LYS A 52 -2.84 4.88 -2.36
N VAL A 53 -3.58 3.92 -1.83
CA VAL A 53 -3.50 2.54 -2.31
C VAL A 53 -4.27 2.45 -3.63
N VAL A 54 -3.56 2.14 -4.71
CA VAL A 54 -4.14 2.02 -6.05
C VAL A 54 -4.73 0.63 -6.23
N GLU A 55 -4.02 -0.40 -5.77
CA GLU A 55 -4.42 -1.79 -5.94
C GLU A 55 -3.84 -2.67 -4.83
N ILE A 56 -4.58 -3.72 -4.47
CA ILE A 56 -4.17 -4.77 -3.52
C ILE A 56 -4.50 -6.12 -4.14
N GLU A 57 -3.49 -6.94 -4.38
CA GLU A 57 -3.66 -8.32 -4.82
C GLU A 57 -3.12 -9.30 -3.77
N TRP A 58 -3.84 -10.39 -3.55
CA TRP A 58 -3.50 -11.41 -2.55
C TRP A 58 -3.06 -12.68 -3.26
N GLY A 59 -1.83 -13.12 -2.99
CA GLY A 59 -1.41 -14.50 -3.19
C GLY A 59 -1.77 -15.35 -1.97
N MET A 60 -1.43 -16.64 -1.96
CA MET A 60 -1.73 -17.51 -0.80
C MET A 60 -0.88 -17.15 0.43
N GLU A 61 0.36 -16.73 0.21
CA GLU A 61 1.37 -16.46 1.25
C GLU A 61 2.04 -15.09 1.14
N HIS A 62 1.55 -14.24 0.25
CA HIS A 62 2.10 -12.91 0.00
C HIS A 62 1.01 -11.92 -0.45
N VAL A 63 1.30 -10.62 -0.33
CA VAL A 63 0.42 -9.53 -0.78
C VAL A 63 1.20 -8.57 -1.66
N HIS A 64 0.57 -8.12 -2.74
CA HIS A 64 1.07 -7.06 -3.61
C HIS A 64 0.27 -5.79 -3.34
N LEU A 65 0.97 -4.70 -3.09
CA LEU A 65 0.40 -3.36 -2.90
C LEU A 65 0.96 -2.45 -3.98
N PHE A 66 0.08 -1.85 -4.75
CA PHE A 66 0.45 -0.75 -5.63
C PHE A 66 0.04 0.57 -4.97
N ILE A 67 1.01 1.40 -4.63
CA ILE A 67 0.84 2.58 -3.77
C ILE A 67 1.33 3.82 -4.50
N ASP A 68 0.51 4.87 -4.50
CA ASP A 68 0.85 6.20 -4.97
C ASP A 68 1.13 7.14 -3.78
N PHE A 69 2.40 7.50 -3.64
CA PHE A 69 2.92 8.40 -2.61
C PHE A 69 2.85 9.87 -3.05
N SER A 70 2.32 10.18 -4.23
CA SER A 70 2.23 11.56 -4.71
C SER A 70 1.38 12.42 -3.77
N LYS A 71 0.46 11.84 -3.00
CA LYS A 71 -0.32 12.57 -1.98
C LYS A 71 0.39 12.78 -0.65
N ALA A 72 1.40 11.96 -0.31
CA ALA A 72 2.04 12.04 0.99
C ALA A 72 2.74 13.39 1.20
N HIS A 73 2.50 14.02 2.35
CA HIS A 73 3.30 15.16 2.77
C HIS A 73 4.69 14.69 3.17
N VAL A 74 5.69 14.91 2.31
CA VAL A 74 7.09 14.68 2.66
C VAL A 74 7.49 15.72 3.70
N ARG A 75 7.42 15.35 4.99
CA ARG A 75 7.98 16.15 6.08
C ARG A 75 9.50 15.95 6.04
N TYR A 76 10.23 17.03 5.75
CA TYR A 76 11.67 17.03 5.97
C TYR A 76 11.88 17.16 7.49
N SER A 77 12.46 16.13 8.10
CA SER A 77 12.96 16.15 9.48
C SER A 77 14.30 16.88 9.55
#